data_AF-A0AAN8FBY3-F1
#
_entry.id   AF-A0AAN8FBY3-F1
#
_cell.length_a   1.000
_cell.length_b   1.000
_cell.length_c   1.000
_cell.angle_alpha   90.00
_cell.angle_beta   90.00
_cell.angle_gamma   90.00
#
_symmetry.space_group_name_H-M   'P 1'
#
loop_
_entity.id
_entity.type
_entity.pdbx_description
1 polymer ?
#
loop_
_entity_poly.entity_id
_entity_poly.type
_entity_poly.pdbx_seq_one_letter_code
_entity_poly.pdbx_strand_id
1 'polypeptide(L)'
;MFSILHILTVLTQDVLSQLDSFPVYWNVPSKVCYTRKVDIPLAQFGITHNKGHEFLGDQIVIFYEYNFGYFPYFADYDPETPINGGLPQ
;
A
#
# COMPACT_ATOMS: atom_id res chain seq x y z
N MET A 1 35.87 23.91 6.25
CA MET A 1 35.00 23.05 7.09
C MET A 1 33.52 23.21 6.73
N PHE A 2 32.96 24.42 6.67
CA PHE A 2 31.55 24.66 6.27
C PHE A 2 31.19 24.15 4.87
N SER A 3 32.07 24.29 3.87
CA SER A 3 31.78 23.88 2.49
C SER A 3 31.65 22.35 2.32
N ILE A 4 32.47 21.55 3.00
CA ILE A 4 32.40 20.08 2.94
C ILE A 4 31.11 19.57 3.59
N LEU A 5 30.68 20.19 4.70
CA LEU A 5 29.42 19.84 5.36
C LEU A 5 28.22 20.17 4.46
N HIS A 6 28.24 21.32 3.77
CA HIS A 6 27.18 21.69 2.83
C HIS A 6 27.12 20.74 1.62
N ILE A 7 28.27 20.37 1.06
CA ILE A 7 28.35 19.41 -0.05
C ILE A 7 27.81 18.04 0.41
N LEU A 8 28.17 17.59 1.61
CA LEU A 8 27.68 16.33 2.16
C LEU A 8 26.16 16.37 2.37
N THR A 9 25.62 17.47 2.93
CA THR A 9 24.17 17.62 3.11
C THR A 9 23.41 17.63 1.78
N VAL A 10 23.92 18.34 0.77
CA VAL A 10 23.31 18.38 -0.57
C VAL A 10 23.33 16.99 -1.21
N LEU A 11 24.48 16.30 -1.17
CA LEU A 11 24.61 14.94 -1.67
C LEU A 11 23.66 13.95 -0.96
N THR A 12 23.48 14.07 0.36
CA THR A 12 22.51 13.22 1.08
C THR A 12 21.07 13.50 0.68
N GLN A 13 20.75 14.76 0.40
CA GLN A 13 19.39 15.18 0.07
C GLN A 13 19.01 14.82 -1.37
N ASP A 14 19.96 14.90 -2.30
CA ASP A 14 19.80 14.43 -3.67
C ASP A 14 19.58 12.90 -3.72
N VAL A 15 20.37 12.13 -2.97
CA VAL A 15 20.21 10.66 -2.85
C VAL A 15 18.86 10.28 -2.26
N LEU A 16 18.40 10.98 -1.21
CA LEU A 16 17.06 10.76 -0.64
C LEU A 16 15.95 11.09 -1.65
N SER A 17 16.06 12.21 -2.38
CA SER A 17 15.07 12.58 -3.40
C SER A 17 14.97 11.56 -4.55
N GLN A 18 16.08 10.87 -4.85
CA GLN A 18 16.12 9.87 -5.90
C GLN A 18 15.38 8.57 -5.52
N LEU A 19 15.34 8.23 -4.22
CA LEU A 19 14.55 7.11 -3.69
C LEU A 19 13.04 7.41 -3.71
N ASP A 20 12.64 8.67 -3.51
CA ASP A 20 11.23 9.08 -3.50
C ASP A 20 10.63 9.27 -4.92
N SER A 21 11.45 9.21 -5.97
CA SER A 21 11.01 9.46 -7.35
C SER A 21 10.04 8.39 -7.89
N PHE A 22 10.00 7.20 -7.28
CA PHE A 22 9.06 6.14 -7.61
C PHE A 22 8.74 5.25 -6.40
N PRO A 23 7.79 5.65 -5.54
CA PRO A 23 7.47 4.88 -4.34
C PRO A 23 6.81 3.55 -4.69
N VAL A 24 7.29 2.47 -4.06
CA VAL A 24 6.72 1.12 -4.20
C VAL A 24 6.01 0.75 -2.89
N TYR A 25 4.73 0.39 -2.99
CA TYR A 25 3.90 0.05 -1.83
C TYR A 25 3.63 -1.44 -1.71
N TRP A 26 3.70 -1.96 -0.49
CA TRP A 26 3.40 -3.35 -0.17
C TRP A 26 1.92 -3.53 0.22
N ASN A 27 1.09 -3.97 -0.73
CA ASN A 27 -0.32 -4.30 -0.50
C ASN A 27 -0.57 -5.82 -0.49
N VAL A 28 0.20 -6.56 0.31
CA VAL A 28 0.06 -8.02 0.48
C VAL A 28 -0.38 -8.29 1.92
N PRO A 29 -1.37 -9.18 2.18
CA PRO A 29 -1.90 -9.49 3.52
C PRO A 29 -0.91 -10.34 4.36
N SER A 30 0.27 -9.78 4.60
CA SER A 30 1.44 -10.44 5.17
C SER A 30 1.46 -10.46 6.71
N LYS A 31 0.42 -9.93 7.37
CA LYS A 31 0.30 -9.93 8.85
C LYS A 31 0.46 -11.31 9.48
N VAL A 32 -0.01 -12.35 8.80
CA VAL A 32 0.09 -13.74 9.26
C VAL A 32 1.55 -14.17 9.36
N CYS A 33 2.37 -13.82 8.37
CA CYS A 33 3.81 -14.10 8.35
C CYS A 33 4.53 -13.32 9.46
N TYR A 34 4.21 -12.02 9.58
CA TYR A 34 4.77 -11.15 10.62
C TYR A 34 4.50 -11.68 12.03
N THR A 35 3.25 -12.09 12.31
CA THR A 35 2.86 -12.68 13.61
C THR A 35 3.59 -13.99 13.89
N ARG A 36 3.92 -14.76 12.85
CA ARG A 36 4.70 -16.00 12.93
C ARG A 36 6.21 -15.77 12.96
N LYS A 37 6.67 -14.51 13.05
CA LYS A 37 8.09 -14.12 13.05
C LYS A 37 8.83 -14.57 11.79
N VAL A 38 8.12 -14.66 10.66
CA VAL A 38 8.75 -14.82 9.34
C VAL A 38 9.17 -13.44 8.88
N ASP A 39 10.47 -13.26 8.69
CA ASP A 39 11.03 -11.98 8.24
C ASP A 39 10.71 -11.74 6.76
N ILE A 40 10.27 -10.52 6.45
CA ILE A 40 10.04 -10.02 5.09
C ILE A 40 10.73 -8.66 5.04
N PRO A 41 11.97 -8.58 4.53
CA PRO A 41 12.83 -7.41 4.71
C PRO A 41 12.51 -6.25 3.75
N LEU A 42 11.28 -5.77 3.75
CA LEU A 42 10.75 -4.74 2.83
C LEU A 42 11.57 -3.44 2.87
N ALA A 43 11.97 -3.00 4.06
CA ALA A 43 12.77 -1.79 4.24
C ALA A 43 14.13 -1.85 3.54
N GLN A 44 14.74 -3.05 3.42
CA GLN A 44 16.03 -3.22 2.72
C GLN A 44 15.91 -2.94 1.21
N PHE A 45 14.70 -3.08 0.66
CA PHE A 45 14.40 -2.85 -0.75
C PHE A 45 13.74 -1.49 -1.00
N GLY A 46 13.64 -0.62 0.02
CA GLY A 46 12.96 0.68 -0.11
C GLY A 46 11.46 0.56 -0.37
N ILE A 47 10.83 -0.56 -0.01
CA ILE A 47 9.40 -0.77 -0.20
C ILE A 47 8.65 -0.18 1.00
N THR A 48 7.76 0.78 0.74
CA THR A 48 6.87 1.37 1.74
C THR A 48 5.79 0.36 2.15
N HIS A 49 5.57 0.19 3.45
CA HIS A 49 4.60 -0.80 3.95
C HIS A 49 3.94 -0.32 5.24
N ASN A 50 2.72 -0.79 5.47
CA ASN A 50 1.98 -0.51 6.70
C ASN A 50 2.76 -1.01 7.94
N LYS A 51 2.61 -0.29 9.05
CA LYS A 51 3.18 -0.66 10.34
C LYS A 51 2.71 -2.06 10.73
N GLY A 52 3.64 -2.92 11.15
CA GLY A 52 3.32 -4.27 11.61
C GLY A 52 2.68 -5.18 10.56
N HIS A 53 2.88 -4.88 9.27
CA HIS A 53 2.34 -5.62 8.12
C HIS A 53 0.80 -5.70 8.09
N GLU A 54 0.12 -4.71 8.65
CA GLU A 54 -1.34 -4.61 8.54
C GLU A 54 -1.77 -4.50 7.08
N PHE A 55 -2.86 -5.17 6.71
CA PHE A 55 -3.37 -5.09 5.34
C PHE A 55 -4.12 -3.78 5.07
N LEU A 56 -4.77 -3.25 6.10
CA LEU A 56 -5.38 -1.91 6.11
C LEU A 56 -4.60 -1.08 7.12
N GLY A 57 -3.80 -0.12 6.67
CA GLY A 57 -2.88 0.59 7.56
C GLY A 57 -2.58 2.03 7.16
N ASP A 58 -1.47 2.53 7.68
CA ASP A 58 -1.07 3.94 7.65
C ASP A 58 -0.44 4.40 6.32
N GLN A 59 0.05 3.48 5.51
CA GLN A 59 0.67 3.77 4.22
C GLN A 59 -0.26 3.47 3.03
N ILE A 60 -1.02 2.37 3.10
CA ILE A 60 -1.93 1.93 2.05
C ILE A 60 -3.13 1.16 2.61
N VAL A 61 -4.30 1.35 1.99
CA VAL A 61 -5.56 0.66 2.31
C VAL A 61 -6.23 0.28 0.99
N ILE A 62 -6.78 -0.93 0.89
CA ILE A 62 -7.65 -1.35 -0.21
C ILE A 62 -9.06 -1.62 0.31
N PHE A 63 -10.06 -1.15 -0.43
CA PHE A 63 -11.46 -1.41 -0.17
C PHE A 63 -12.00 -2.34 -1.25
N TYR A 64 -12.36 -3.56 -0.85
CA TYR A 64 -13.08 -4.48 -1.72
C TYR A 64 -14.55 -4.07 -1.84
N GLU A 65 -15.18 -4.53 -2.92
CA GLU A 65 -16.54 -4.19 -3.33
C GLU A 65 -17.60 -4.42 -2.24
N TYR A 66 -17.37 -5.39 -1.34
CA TYR A 66 -18.28 -5.71 -0.23
C TYR A 66 -18.04 -4.88 1.05
N ASN A 67 -16.93 -4.14 1.12
CA ASN A 67 -16.48 -3.45 2.33
C ASN A 67 -16.67 -1.92 2.27
N PHE A 68 -17.08 -1.38 1.13
CA PHE A 68 -17.21 0.07 0.92
C PHE A 68 -18.51 0.44 0.21
N GLY A 69 -19.59 0.50 0.99
CA GLY A 69 -20.92 0.89 0.52
C GLY A 69 -21.74 -0.27 -0.04
N TYR A 70 -22.91 0.06 -0.57
CA TYR A 70 -23.83 -0.88 -1.22
C TYR A 70 -23.65 -0.80 -2.73
N PHE A 71 -22.62 -1.45 -3.26
CA PHE A 71 -22.39 -1.47 -4.70
C PHE A 71 -23.46 -2.35 -5.40
N PRO A 72 -24.11 -1.84 -6.45
CA PRO A 72 -24.99 -2.64 -7.29
C PRO A 72 -24.18 -3.55 -8.20
N TYR A 73 -24.54 -4.83 -8.24
CA TYR A 73 -23.96 -5.83 -9.15
C TYR A 73 -24.91 -7.00 -9.35
N PHE A 74 -24.63 -7.85 -10.34
CA PHE A 74 -25.36 -9.09 -10.57
C PHE A 74 -24.55 -10.27 -10.03
N ALA A 75 -25.13 -11.04 -9.10
CA ALA A 75 -24.45 -12.19 -8.53
C ALA A 75 -24.19 -13.23 -9.62
N ASP A 76 -23.00 -13.84 -9.61
CA ASP A 76 -22.58 -14.85 -10.59
C ASP A 76 -22.76 -14.41 -12.07
N TYR A 77 -22.77 -13.10 -12.33
CA TYR A 77 -23.04 -12.50 -13.64
C TYR A 77 -24.43 -12.84 -14.21
N ASP A 78 -25.40 -13.18 -13.37
CA ASP A 78 -26.78 -13.48 -13.76
C ASP A 78 -27.70 -12.24 -13.62
N PRO A 79 -28.23 -11.69 -14.72
CA PRO A 79 -29.16 -10.56 -14.71
C PRO A 79 -30.42 -10.76 -13.85
N GLU A 80 -30.82 -12.00 -13.58
CA GLU A 80 -31.99 -12.32 -12.75
C GLU A 80 -31.70 -12.25 -11.24
N THR A 81 -30.43 -12.02 -10.85
CA THR A 81 -29.99 -11.94 -9.45
C THR A 81 -29.36 -10.59 -9.09
N PRO A 82 -30.12 -9.48 -9.17
CA PRO A 82 -29.59 -8.16 -8.83
C PRO A 82 -29.32 -8.03 -7.33
N ILE A 83 -28.08 -7.72 -6.98
CA ILE A 83 -27.69 -7.26 -5.64
C ILE A 83 -27.71 -5.73 -5.64
N ASN A 84 -28.35 -5.14 -4.63
CA ASN A 84 -28.52 -3.68 -4.48
C ASN A 84 -29.10 -2.99 -5.74
N GLY A 85 -30.00 -3.66 -6.47
CA GLY A 85 -30.62 -3.12 -7.69
C GLY A 85 -29.87 -3.46 -8.99
N GLY A 86 -28.72 -4.13 -8.90
CA GLY A 86 -27.96 -4.64 -10.06
C GLY A 86 -27.18 -3.57 -10.81
N LEU A 87 -27.81 -2.42 -11.05
CA LEU A 87 -27.21 -1.29 -11.76
C LEU A 87 -27.31 0.04 -10.95
N PRO A 88 -26.47 1.06 -11.25
CA PRO A 88 -26.45 2.30 -10.46
C PRO A 88 -27.54 3.35 -10.76
N GLN A 89 -28.19 3.29 -11.93
CA GLN A 89 -29.12 4.31 -12.45
C GLN A 89 -30.53 4.27 -11.85
#